data_AF-C5BMU4-F1
#
_entry.id   AF-C5BMU4-F1
#
_cell.length_a   1.000
_cell.length_b   1.000
_cell.length_c   1.000
_cell.angle_alpha   90.00
_cell.angle_beta   90.00
_cell.angle_gamma   90.00
#
_symmetry.space_group_name_H-M   'P 1'
#
loop_
_entity.id
_entity.type
_entity.pdbx_description
1 polymer ?
#
loop_
_entity_poly.entity_id
_entity_poly.type
_entity_poly.pdbx_seq_one_letter_code
_entity_poly.pdbx_strand_id
1 'polypeptide(L)'
;MFDDKKAAEAHDNMLELAANITQLIESRISGISDENLEAIGLLLAKNSDALAKACKGKPSVLLELEEADTETTEDSSSKVTAING
;
A
#
# COMPACT_ATOMS: atom_id res chain seq x y z
N MET A 1 -15.72 -18.90 3.53
CA MET A 1 -14.49 -19.51 2.95
C MET A 1 -14.17 -19.00 1.54
N PHE A 2 -14.90 -18.03 0.97
CA PHE A 2 -14.54 -17.38 -0.30
C PHE A 2 -13.93 -15.98 -0.12
N ASP A 3 -14.19 -15.32 1.01
CA ASP A 3 -13.69 -13.98 1.31
C ASP A 3 -12.17 -13.91 1.48
N ASP A 4 -11.56 -14.93 2.10
CA ASP A 4 -10.11 -14.95 2.34
C ASP A 4 -9.28 -15.00 1.04
N LYS A 5 -9.78 -15.70 0.01
CA LYS A 5 -9.07 -15.85 -1.26
C LYS A 5 -9.04 -14.56 -2.07
N LYS A 6 -10.15 -13.82 -2.09
CA LYS A 6 -10.26 -12.56 -2.83
C LYS A 6 -9.47 -11.45 -2.14
N ALA A 7 -9.47 -11.43 -0.81
CA ALA A 7 -8.65 -10.51 -0.03
C ALA A 7 -7.15 -10.75 -0.27
N ALA A 8 -6.71 -12.01 -0.29
CA ALA A 8 -5.33 -12.36 -0.60
C ALA A 8 -4.92 -11.91 -2.02
N GLU A 9 -5.75 -12.16 -3.03
CA GLU A 9 -5.46 -11.76 -4.41
C GLU A 9 -5.38 -10.22 -4.57
N ALA A 10 -6.24 -9.47 -3.87
CA ALA A 10 -6.18 -8.01 -3.85
C ALA A 10 -4.90 -7.49 -3.16
N HIS A 11 -4.50 -8.14 -2.07
CA HIS A 11 -3.26 -7.81 -1.36
C HIS A 11 -2.02 -8.12 -2.21
N ASP A 12 -1.98 -9.26 -2.87
CA ASP A 12 -0.88 -9.63 -3.78
C ASP A 12 -0.74 -8.64 -4.93
N ASN A 13 -1.86 -8.27 -5.56
CA ASN A 13 -1.87 -7.25 -6.61
C ASN A 13 -1.41 -5.87 -6.09
N MET A 14 -1.75 -5.51 -4.86
CA MET A 14 -1.28 -4.26 -4.24
C MET A 14 0.23 -4.28 -4.03
N LEU A 15 0.80 -5.38 -3.52
CA LEU A 15 2.24 -5.51 -3.32
C LEU A 15 3.01 -5.49 -4.64
N GLU A 16 2.49 -6.18 -5.66
CA GLU A 16 3.07 -6.16 -7.00
C GLU A 16 3.08 -4.73 -7.59
N LEU A 17 1.98 -3.99 -7.42
CA LEU A 17 1.90 -2.60 -7.85
C LEU A 17 2.91 -1.71 -7.11
N ALA A 18 3.05 -1.87 -5.79
CA ALA A 18 4.01 -1.12 -5.00
C ALA A 18 5.44 -1.32 -5.52
N ALA A 19 5.85 -2.58 -5.71
CA ALA A 19 7.17 -2.93 -6.22
C ALA A 19 7.43 -2.34 -7.62
N ASN A 20 6.44 -2.39 -8.51
CA ASN A 20 6.55 -1.81 -9.85
C ASN A 20 6.69 -0.28 -9.82
N ILE A 21 5.97 0.41 -8.92
CA ILE A 21 6.09 1.86 -8.75
C ILE A 21 7.46 2.24 -8.19
N THR A 22 7.93 1.54 -7.16
CA THR A 22 9.27 1.73 -6.58
C THR A 22 10.35 1.60 -7.65
N GLN A 23 10.35 0.51 -8.43
CA GLN A 23 11.32 0.29 -9.51
C GLN A 23 11.22 1.37 -10.61
N LEU A 24 10.01 1.79 -10.96
CA LEU A 24 9.81 2.86 -11.93
C LEU A 24 10.45 4.16 -11.44
N ILE A 25 10.23 4.53 -10.19
CA ILE A 25 10.78 5.76 -9.60
C ILE A 25 12.30 5.66 -9.49
N GLU A 26 12.83 4.56 -8.96
CA GLU A 26 14.27 4.30 -8.87
C GLU A 26 14.96 4.45 -10.22
N SER A 27 14.36 3.89 -11.29
CA SER A 27 14.92 3.95 -12.65
C SER A 27 14.86 5.34 -13.29
N ARG A 28 14.03 6.25 -12.77
CA ARG A 28 13.80 7.60 -13.34
C ARG A 28 14.39 8.71 -12.48
N ILE A 29 14.49 8.50 -11.17
CA ILE A 29 14.90 9.51 -10.19
C ILE A 29 16.05 8.93 -9.37
N SER A 30 17.25 9.41 -9.64
CA SER A 30 18.44 9.08 -8.85
C SER A 30 18.50 9.95 -7.59
N GLY A 31 18.92 9.36 -6.47
CA GLY A 31 19.16 10.08 -5.21
C GLY A 31 18.01 10.02 -4.20
N ILE A 32 16.99 9.18 -4.43
CA ILE A 32 16.01 8.81 -3.40
C ILE A 32 16.59 7.60 -2.62
N SER A 33 16.44 7.59 -1.30
CA SER A 33 16.80 6.45 -0.47
C SER A 33 15.84 5.27 -0.68
N ASP A 34 16.32 4.05 -0.47
CA ASP A 34 15.51 2.83 -0.61
C ASP A 34 14.26 2.87 0.28
N GLU A 35 14.38 3.37 1.51
CA GLU A 35 13.25 3.54 2.45
C GLU A 35 12.17 4.46 1.88
N ASN A 36 12.58 5.57 1.24
CA ASN A 36 11.63 6.49 0.62
C ASN A 36 11.00 5.87 -0.64
N LEU A 37 11.76 5.12 -1.43
CA LEU A 37 11.24 4.43 -2.62
C LEU A 37 10.18 3.38 -2.25
N GLU A 38 10.43 2.60 -1.20
CA GLU A 38 9.46 1.63 -0.68
C GLU A 38 8.23 2.33 -0.08
N ALA A 39 8.43 3.36 0.75
CA ALA A 39 7.33 4.12 1.34
C ALA A 39 6.43 4.76 0.27
N ILE A 40 7.03 5.35 -0.77
CA ILE A 40 6.30 5.94 -1.90
C ILE A 40 5.54 4.84 -2.67
N GLY A 41 6.22 3.74 -3.03
CA GLY A 41 5.58 2.63 -3.75
C GLY A 41 4.36 2.09 -3.00
N LEU A 42 4.50 1.84 -1.70
CA LEU A 42 3.43 1.33 -0.86
C LEU A 42 2.28 2.35 -0.71
N LEU A 43 2.60 3.63 -0.49
CA LEU A 43 1.61 4.70 -0.38
C LEU A 43 0.75 4.79 -1.65
N LEU A 44 1.37 4.79 -2.84
CA LEU A 44 0.62 4.87 -4.09
C LEU A 44 -0.18 3.59 -4.37
N ALA A 45 0.35 2.41 -4.02
CA ALA A 45 -0.34 1.15 -4.25
C ALA A 45 -1.59 0.99 -3.35
N LYS A 46 -1.49 1.36 -2.07
CA LYS A 46 -2.62 1.41 -1.14
C LYS A 46 -3.73 2.33 -1.66
N ASN A 47 -3.33 3.44 -2.28
CA ASN A 47 -4.24 4.45 -2.81
C ASN A 47 -4.48 4.30 -4.33
N SER A 48 -4.27 3.10 -4.87
CA SER A 48 -4.36 2.82 -6.31
C SER A 48 -5.72 3.16 -6.93
N ASP A 49 -6.82 3.02 -6.18
CA ASP A 49 -8.16 3.42 -6.64
C ASP A 49 -8.28 4.94 -6.82
N ALA A 50 -7.81 5.72 -5.84
CA ALA A 50 -7.77 7.17 -5.93
C ALA A 50 -6.82 7.62 -7.04
N LEU A 51 -5.67 6.98 -7.19
CA LEU A 51 -4.72 7.23 -8.27
C LEU A 51 -5.36 6.96 -9.64
N ALA A 52 -6.09 5.86 -9.80
CA ALA A 52 -6.81 5.55 -11.03
C ALA A 52 -7.90 6.60 -11.34
N LYS A 53 -8.62 7.08 -10.33
CA LYS A 53 -9.61 8.17 -10.47
C LYS A 53 -8.93 9.49 -10.85
N ALA A 54 -7.77 9.77 -10.28
CA ALA A 54 -6.97 10.95 -10.60
C ALA A 54 -6.55 10.94 -12.07
N CYS A 55 -5.98 9.82 -12.53
CA CYS A 55 -5.56 9.61 -13.91
C CYS A 55 -6.72 9.65 -14.92
N LYS A 56 -7.95 9.34 -14.49
CA LYS A 56 -9.16 9.42 -15.33
C LYS A 56 -9.71 10.84 -15.52
N GLY A 57 -9.07 11.87 -14.94
CA GLY A 57 -9.43 13.28 -15.15
C GLY A 57 -9.97 13.99 -13.91
N LYS A 58 -9.82 13.41 -12.72
CA LYS A 58 -10.16 14.06 -11.45
C LYS A 58 -8.95 14.14 -10.52
N PRO A 59 -7.89 14.90 -10.87
CA PRO A 59 -6.68 14.98 -10.05
C PRO A 59 -6.93 15.45 -8.61
N SER A 60 -8.02 16.21 -8.37
CA SER A 60 -8.41 16.70 -7.05
C SER A 60 -8.62 15.60 -6.01
N VAL A 61 -8.97 14.37 -6.41
CA VAL A 61 -9.12 13.22 -5.51
C VAL A 61 -7.85 12.91 -4.73
N LEU A 62 -6.67 13.26 -5.26
CA LEU A 62 -5.41 13.04 -4.57
C LEU A 62 -5.23 13.95 -3.34
N LEU A 63 -5.89 15.10 -3.32
CA LEU A 63 -5.85 16.04 -2.19
C LEU A 63 -6.79 15.60 -1.06
N GLU A 64 -7.75 14.71 -1.35
CA GLU A 64 -8.67 14.14 -0.36
C GLU A 64 -8.06 12.90 0.35
N LEU A 65 -6.86 12.47 -0.05
CA LEU A 65 -6.17 11.30 0.51
C LEU A 65 -5.48 11.56 1.86
N GLU A 66 -5.27 12.82 2.24
CA GLU A 66 -4.53 13.20 3.47
C GLU A 66 -5.21 12.71 4.77
N GLU A 67 -6.48 12.30 4.73
CA GLU A 67 -7.28 11.98 5.92
C GLU A 67 -7.47 10.47 6.18
N ALA A 68 -7.05 9.58 5.29
CA ALA A 68 -7.47 8.16 5.31
C ALA A 68 -6.42 7.12 5.78
N ASP A 69 -5.13 7.46 5.89
CA ASP A 69 -4.06 6.46 6.12
C ASP A 69 -3.78 6.12 7.60
N THR A 70 -4.60 6.60 8.55
CA THR A 70 -4.38 6.29 9.99
C THR A 70 -4.94 4.95 10.49
N GLU A 71 -5.69 4.18 9.69
CA GLU A 71 -6.32 2.95 10.18
C GLU A 71 -6.26 1.79 9.17
N THR A 72 -5.09 1.15 9.01
CA THR A 72 -5.01 -0.32 8.77
C THR A 72 -3.56 -0.81 8.85
N THR A 73 -3.06 -0.98 10.06
CA THR A 73 -1.98 -1.95 10.36
C THR A 73 -2.40 -2.78 11.58
N GLU A 74 -3.49 -3.53 11.46
CA GLU A 74 -3.70 -4.71 12.30
C GLU A 74 -3.11 -5.92 11.58
N ASP A 75 -1.78 -6.08 11.67
CA ASP A 75 -1.16 -7.38 11.44
C ASP A 75 -1.17 -8.17 12.76
N SER A 76 -1.87 -9.29 12.68
CA SER A 76 -2.06 -10.26 13.73
C SER A 76 -0.79 -11.08 13.94
N SER A 77 0.08 -10.71 14.89
CA SER A 77 1.08 -11.66 15.41
C SER A 77 1.60 -11.33 16.81
N SER A 78 0.89 -11.80 17.83
CA SER A 78 1.50 -12.21 19.12
C SER A 78 0.45 -12.78 20.08
N LYS A 79 -0.07 -13.97 19.77
CA LYS A 79 -0.68 -14.82 20.81
C LYS A 79 0.45 -15.58 21.51
N VAL A 80 1.21 -14.92 22.39
CA VAL A 80 2.11 -15.61 23.33
C VAL A 80 1.29 -16.08 24.52
N THR A 81 1.25 -17.40 24.65
CA THR A 81 0.66 -18.20 25.72
C THR A 81 1.04 -17.70 27.11
N ALA A 82 0.06 -17.18 27.86
CA ALA A 82 0.19 -17.05 29.31
C ALA A 82 0.09 -18.46 29.93
N ILE A 83 1.25 -18.98 30.33
CA ILE A 83 1.39 -20.16 31.17
C ILE A 83 0.80 -19.85 32.56
N ASN A 84 -0.24 -20.59 32.96
CA ASN A 84 -0.78 -20.51 34.32
C ASN A 84 0.13 -21.29 35.28
N GLY A 85 0.74 -20.58 36.23
CA GLY A 85 1.33 -21.14 37.45
C GLY A 85 0.38 -21.02 38.63
#